data_AF-A0A0A1T915-F1
#
_entry.id   AF-A0A0A1T915-F1
#
_cell.length_a   1.000
_cell.length_b   1.000
_cell.length_c   1.000
_cell.angle_alpha   90.00
_cell.angle_beta   90.00
_cell.angle_gamma   90.00
#
_symmetry.space_group_name_H-M   'P 1'
#
loop_
_entity.id
_entity.type
_entity.pdbx_description
1 polymer ?
#
loop_
_entity_poly.entity_id
_entity_poly.type
_entity_poly.pdbx_seq_one_letter_code
_entity_poly.pdbx_strand_id
1 'polypeptide(L)'
;MGNERSINLVGYPVQVRNYSRHSHQSPVYYFSFFFSYTNNKHHRKHFRLFFIMLFSKSIAATAALLSSVSAAAVTKRGETWTLDGVARGCKPDDSQCTWAFNINNHKDDPVYCRIVIEAQNGQGASKSHGGPVYCGDYRLESSYDSSMGADKGFTVIGVLDQARQLIAFFGYDDHETANGRTVTPDHKGDATPFHQKN
;
A
#
# COMPACT_ATOMS: atom_id res chain seq x y z
N MET A 1 -2.05 38.76 23.10
CA MET A 1 -2.20 37.95 24.33
C MET A 1 -2.42 36.51 23.86
N GLY A 2 -1.35 35.74 23.68
CA GLY A 2 -0.84 34.73 24.64
C GLY A 2 -1.58 33.39 24.38
N ASN A 3 -1.10 32.49 23.51
CA ASN A 3 -0.05 31.47 23.66
C ASN A 3 -0.36 30.39 24.71
N GLU A 4 -0.57 29.13 24.29
CA GLU A 4 0.12 27.94 24.83
C GLU A 4 -0.20 26.66 24.05
N ARG A 5 0.84 25.82 23.89
CA ARG A 5 0.82 24.48 23.32
C ARG A 5 0.54 23.46 24.41
N SER A 6 -0.11 22.35 24.08
CA SER A 6 0.12 21.07 24.79
C SER A 6 -0.28 19.88 23.93
N ILE A 7 0.73 19.07 23.62
CA ILE A 7 0.64 17.72 23.06
C ILE A 7 0.27 16.80 24.23
N ASN A 8 -0.76 15.96 24.08
CA ASN A 8 -0.99 14.85 25.00
C ASN A 8 -1.05 13.54 24.22
N LEU A 9 0.07 12.82 24.27
CA LEU A 9 0.15 11.38 24.06
C LEU A 9 -0.48 10.72 25.29
N VAL A 10 -1.63 10.07 25.13
CA VAL A 10 -2.13 9.15 26.16
C VAL A 10 -2.20 7.76 25.55
N GLY A 11 -1.17 6.97 25.83
CA GLY A 11 -1.23 5.53 25.68
C GLY A 11 -2.13 4.95 26.76
N TYR A 12 -3.11 4.15 26.37
CA TYR A 12 -3.86 3.31 27.31
C TYR A 12 -3.55 1.83 27.03
N PRO A 13 -3.22 1.04 28.06
CA PRO A 13 -3.04 -0.40 27.95
C PRO A 13 -4.40 -1.10 27.87
N VAL A 14 -4.69 -1.79 26.77
CA VAL A 14 -5.85 -2.69 26.71
C VAL A 14 -5.48 -4.01 27.41
N GLN A 15 -6.00 -4.17 28.62
CA GLN A 15 -5.96 -5.41 29.39
C GLN A 15 -6.76 -6.51 28.66
N VAL A 16 -6.06 -7.55 28.22
CA VAL A 16 -6.65 -8.75 27.64
C VAL A 16 -7.29 -9.57 28.75
N ARG A 17 -8.63 -9.64 28.78
CA ARG A 17 -9.35 -10.55 29.67
C ARG A 17 -9.40 -11.93 29.01
N ASN A 18 -8.84 -12.91 29.71
CA ASN A 18 -8.71 -14.31 29.33
C ASN A 18 -9.99 -14.94 28.74
N TYR A 19 -9.84 -15.60 27.59
CA TYR A 19 -10.60 -16.81 27.29
C TYR A 19 -9.60 -17.90 26.88
N SER A 20 -9.51 -18.93 27.73
CA SER A 20 -8.66 -20.11 27.55
C SER A 20 -9.52 -21.25 27.01
N ARG A 21 -9.22 -21.76 25.82
CA ARG A 21 -8.96 -23.20 25.60
C ARG A 21 -8.38 -23.50 24.21
N HIS A 22 -7.42 -24.42 24.24
CA HIS A 22 -6.58 -24.95 23.17
C HIS A 22 -7.29 -25.44 21.89
N SER A 23 -6.71 -25.10 20.73
CA SER A 23 -6.29 -26.10 19.74
C SER A 23 -5.19 -25.53 18.82
N HIS A 24 -4.17 -26.33 18.56
CA HIS A 24 -3.07 -26.10 17.64
C HIS A 24 -3.50 -25.47 16.30
N GLN A 25 -3.00 -24.28 15.98
CA GLN A 25 -2.93 -23.80 14.60
C GLN A 25 -1.60 -23.05 14.40
N SER A 26 -0.91 -23.42 13.34
CA SER A 26 0.35 -22.88 12.83
C SER A 26 0.36 -21.35 12.79
N PRO A 27 1.54 -20.68 12.85
CA PRO A 27 1.62 -19.24 12.73
C PRO A 27 1.22 -18.82 11.31
N VAL A 28 -0.05 -18.49 11.11
CA VAL A 28 -0.51 -17.74 9.94
C VAL A 28 -0.12 -16.30 10.22
N TYR A 29 0.98 -15.85 9.60
CA TYR A 29 1.42 -14.46 9.66
C TYR A 29 0.34 -13.58 9.04
N TYR A 30 -0.53 -13.02 9.88
CA TYR A 30 -1.51 -12.02 9.49
C TYR A 30 -0.76 -10.73 9.15
N PHE A 31 -0.48 -10.50 7.87
CA PHE A 31 -0.01 -9.20 7.39
C PHE A 31 -1.22 -8.28 7.26
N SER A 32 -1.64 -7.68 8.37
CA SER A 32 -2.62 -6.60 8.33
C SER A 32 -1.98 -5.38 7.68
N PHE A 33 -2.25 -5.16 6.39
CA PHE A 33 -1.87 -3.92 5.71
C PHE A 33 -2.74 -2.77 6.21
N PHE A 34 -2.31 -2.11 7.29
CA PHE A 34 -2.85 -0.80 7.66
C PHE A 34 -2.29 0.26 6.71
N PHE A 35 -3.11 0.73 5.77
CA PHE A 35 -2.79 1.92 4.98
C PHE A 35 -2.96 3.17 5.86
N SER A 36 -1.84 3.82 6.20
CA SER A 36 -1.86 5.23 6.62
C SER A 36 -1.39 6.08 5.43
N TYR A 37 -2.34 6.75 4.78
CA TYR A 37 -2.06 7.72 3.74
C TYR A 37 -1.70 9.08 4.37
N THR A 38 -0.41 9.37 4.53
CA THR A 38 0.02 10.73 4.85
C THR A 38 0.40 11.46 3.57
N ASN A 39 -0.53 12.26 3.05
CA ASN A 39 -0.24 13.17 1.93
C ASN A 39 0.59 14.35 2.45
N ASN A 40 1.78 14.52 1.89
CA ASN A 40 2.78 15.49 2.33
C ASN A 40 2.92 16.54 1.23
N LYS A 41 2.52 17.80 1.49
CA LYS A 41 2.93 18.99 0.71
C LYS A 41 2.30 20.26 1.29
N HIS A 42 3.14 21.17 1.81
CA HIS A 42 3.00 22.64 1.91
C HIS A 42 4.14 23.08 2.87
N HIS A 43 5.04 24.05 2.64
CA HIS A 43 5.12 25.19 1.76
C HIS A 43 6.62 25.59 1.66
N ARG A 44 7.13 25.84 0.45
CA ARG A 44 8.29 26.74 0.29
C ARG A 44 7.79 28.18 0.47
N LYS A 45 8.57 29.04 1.14
CA LYS A 45 9.04 30.37 0.66
C LYS A 45 9.55 31.26 1.81
N HIS A 46 10.45 32.17 1.41
CA HIS A 46 11.00 33.37 2.09
C HIS A 46 12.23 33.13 2.97
N PHE A 47 13.46 33.50 2.53
CA PHE A 47 14.02 34.85 2.31
C PHE A 47 14.33 35.60 3.61
N ARG A 48 15.62 35.68 3.97
CA ARG A 48 16.32 36.75 4.72
C ARG A 48 17.79 36.35 4.88
N LEU A 49 18.70 36.99 4.15
CA LEU A 49 19.44 38.23 4.46
C LEU A 49 20.77 37.96 5.19
N PHE A 50 21.85 38.19 4.42
CA PHE A 50 23.16 38.74 4.80
C PHE A 50 23.65 38.46 6.23
N PHE A 51 24.63 37.55 6.34
CA PHE A 51 25.53 37.45 7.49
C PHE A 51 26.92 37.97 7.12
N ILE A 52 27.56 38.55 8.13
CA ILE A 52 28.62 39.56 8.10
C ILE A 52 29.99 38.99 7.72
N MET A 53 30.81 39.85 7.11
CA MET A 53 32.18 39.62 6.65
C MET A 53 33.23 39.76 7.78
N LEU A 54 34.36 39.05 7.60
CA LEU A 54 35.73 39.23 8.13
C LEU A 54 36.16 38.39 9.35
N PHE A 55 37.09 37.45 9.13
CA PHE A 55 38.42 37.40 9.78
C PHE A 55 39.37 36.45 9.01
N SER A 56 40.57 36.95 8.67
CA SER A 56 41.67 36.23 8.00
C SER A 56 42.33 35.16 8.87
N LYS A 57 42.77 34.04 8.28
CA LYS A 57 44.18 33.56 8.23
C LYS A 57 44.29 32.13 7.65
N SER A 58 45.33 31.94 6.85
CA SER A 58 45.67 30.76 6.06
C SER A 58 46.03 29.51 6.89
N ILE A 59 45.58 28.34 6.46
CA ILE A 59 46.24 27.04 6.69
C ILE A 59 46.27 26.31 5.34
N ALA A 60 47.48 25.97 4.90
CA ALA A 60 47.73 25.04 3.83
C ALA A 60 47.73 23.61 4.40
N ALA A 61 47.05 22.67 3.75
CA ALA A 61 47.49 21.29 3.56
C ALA A 61 46.41 20.46 2.87
N THR A 62 46.87 19.71 1.88
CA THR A 62 46.16 18.81 0.97
C THR A 62 45.57 17.61 1.72
N ALA A 63 44.30 17.29 1.44
CA ALA A 63 43.79 15.93 1.52
C ALA A 63 42.77 15.75 0.39
N ALA A 64 43.23 15.19 -0.72
CA ALA A 64 42.34 14.61 -1.72
C ALA A 64 41.66 13.39 -1.08
N LEU A 65 40.52 13.63 -0.44
CA LEU A 65 39.65 12.54 -0.01
C LEU A 65 38.97 12.01 -1.26
N LEU A 66 39.37 10.80 -1.61
CA LEU A 66 38.74 9.92 -2.59
C LEU A 66 37.23 10.11 -2.55
N SER A 67 36.67 10.48 -3.70
CA SER A 67 35.24 10.43 -3.95
C SER A 67 34.76 9.02 -3.60
N SER A 68 34.13 8.85 -2.43
CA SER A 68 33.20 7.76 -2.26
C SER A 68 32.05 8.09 -3.20
N VAL A 69 32.17 7.65 -4.46
CA VAL A 69 30.98 7.29 -5.23
C VAL A 69 30.39 6.16 -4.42
N SER A 70 29.57 6.52 -3.43
CA SER A 70 28.43 5.70 -3.07
C SER A 70 27.82 5.36 -4.41
N ALA A 71 28.02 4.11 -4.86
CA ALA A 71 27.22 3.55 -5.91
C ALA A 71 25.79 3.87 -5.47
N ALA A 72 25.23 4.92 -6.08
CA ALA A 72 23.86 5.29 -5.86
C ALA A 72 23.15 3.96 -6.04
N ALA A 73 22.50 3.49 -4.97
CA ALA A 73 21.71 2.29 -5.01
C ALA A 73 20.99 2.36 -6.34
N VAL A 74 21.30 1.45 -7.26
CA VAL A 74 20.54 1.31 -8.48
C VAL A 74 19.20 0.84 -7.93
N THR A 75 18.35 1.81 -7.59
CA THR A 75 16.96 1.58 -7.23
C THR A 75 16.46 0.93 -8.49
N LYS A 76 16.34 -0.41 -8.46
CA LYS A 76 15.74 -1.18 -9.53
C LYS A 76 14.44 -0.45 -9.82
N ARG A 77 14.40 0.24 -10.97
CA ARG A 77 13.27 1.08 -11.34
C ARG A 77 12.05 0.19 -11.23
N GLY A 78 11.04 0.65 -10.48
CA GLY A 78 9.77 -0.07 -10.37
C GLY A 78 9.31 -0.45 -11.77
N GLU A 79 8.77 -1.65 -11.90
CA GLU A 79 8.19 -2.12 -13.15
C GLU A 79 6.68 -1.88 -13.13
N THR A 80 6.13 -1.47 -14.26
CA THR A 80 4.69 -1.22 -14.36
C THR A 80 3.96 -2.52 -14.64
N TRP A 81 2.95 -2.84 -13.84
CA TRP A 81 2.03 -3.95 -14.05
C TRP A 81 0.64 -3.41 -14.34
N THR A 82 -0.20 -4.26 -14.93
CA THR A 82 -1.64 -4.05 -15.07
C THR A 82 -2.42 -5.23 -14.51
N LEU A 83 -3.64 -4.96 -14.06
CA LEU A 83 -4.67 -5.98 -13.94
C LEU A 83 -5.61 -5.81 -15.12
N ASP A 84 -5.53 -6.75 -16.06
CA ASP A 84 -6.24 -6.67 -17.34
C ASP A 84 -7.66 -7.23 -17.19
N GLY A 85 -8.65 -6.50 -17.71
CA GLY A 85 -10.02 -6.96 -17.82
C GLY A 85 -10.73 -7.12 -16.48
N VAL A 86 -10.40 -6.24 -15.51
CA VAL A 86 -10.95 -6.30 -14.15
C VAL A 86 -12.46 -6.15 -14.16
N ALA A 87 -13.15 -7.10 -13.54
CA ALA A 87 -14.58 -7.03 -13.26
C ALA A 87 -14.88 -7.55 -11.85
N ARG A 88 -15.83 -6.89 -11.17
CA ARG A 88 -16.41 -7.36 -9.91
C ARG A 88 -17.89 -7.65 -10.07
N GLY A 89 -18.27 -8.92 -9.94
CA GLY A 89 -19.66 -9.35 -9.88
C GLY A 89 -20.08 -9.68 -8.45
N CYS A 90 -21.17 -9.10 -7.96
CA CYS A 90 -21.71 -9.39 -6.63
C CYS A 90 -23.07 -10.06 -6.73
N LYS A 91 -23.39 -10.93 -5.76
CA LYS A 91 -24.75 -11.44 -5.59
C LYS A 91 -25.70 -10.28 -5.23
N PRO A 92 -27.00 -10.37 -5.57
CA PRO A 92 -27.96 -9.32 -5.26
C PRO A 92 -28.09 -8.97 -3.77
N ASP A 93 -27.82 -9.94 -2.88
CA ASP A 93 -27.85 -9.76 -1.42
C ASP A 93 -26.52 -9.27 -0.83
N ASP A 94 -25.53 -8.99 -1.69
CA ASP A 94 -24.16 -8.62 -1.32
C ASP A 94 -23.50 -9.62 -0.34
N SER A 95 -23.95 -10.88 -0.34
CA SER A 95 -23.35 -11.92 0.50
C SER A 95 -21.98 -12.36 -0.01
N GLN A 96 -21.77 -12.25 -1.33
CA GLN A 96 -20.54 -12.65 -2.01
C GLN A 96 -20.27 -11.75 -3.21
N CYS A 97 -19.00 -11.39 -3.40
CA CYS A 97 -18.49 -10.75 -4.61
C CYS A 97 -17.33 -11.56 -5.18
N THR A 98 -17.27 -11.66 -6.51
CA THR A 98 -16.17 -12.26 -7.25
C THR A 98 -15.47 -11.18 -8.05
N TRP A 99 -14.15 -11.06 -7.88
CA TRP A 99 -13.27 -10.33 -8.76
C TRP A 99 -12.61 -11.29 -9.75
N ALA A 100 -12.52 -10.89 -11.01
CA ALA A 100 -11.83 -11.63 -12.07
C ALA A 100 -10.98 -10.67 -12.92
N PHE A 101 -9.75 -11.06 -13.23
CA PHE A 101 -8.79 -10.29 -14.01
C PHE A 101 -7.58 -11.14 -14.41
N ASN A 102 -6.69 -10.62 -15.26
CA ASN A 102 -5.37 -11.19 -15.49
C ASN A 102 -4.28 -10.29 -14.90
N ILE A 103 -3.31 -10.88 -14.21
CA ILE A 103 -2.12 -10.19 -13.71
C ILE A 103 -1.11 -10.15 -14.86
N ASN A 104 -0.76 -8.95 -15.32
CA ASN A 104 0.15 -8.77 -16.45
C ASN A 104 1.36 -7.94 -16.02
N ASN A 105 2.52 -8.60 -15.93
CA ASN A 105 3.79 -7.95 -15.60
C ASN A 105 4.55 -7.42 -16.83
N HIS A 106 3.97 -7.61 -18.02
CA HIS A 106 4.50 -7.28 -19.35
C HIS A 106 5.85 -7.94 -19.69
N LYS A 107 6.16 -9.07 -19.05
CA LYS A 107 7.38 -9.86 -19.27
C LYS A 107 7.07 -11.32 -19.56
N ASP A 108 6.09 -11.86 -18.86
CA ASP A 108 5.62 -13.23 -18.97
C ASP A 108 4.14 -13.24 -19.42
N ASP A 109 3.61 -14.42 -19.70
CA ASP A 109 2.20 -14.58 -20.05
C ASP A 109 1.29 -14.12 -18.88
N PRO A 110 0.20 -13.39 -19.16
CA PRO A 110 -0.72 -12.95 -18.11
C PRO A 110 -1.32 -14.11 -17.32
N VAL A 111 -1.38 -13.95 -15.99
CA VAL A 111 -1.91 -14.98 -15.09
C VAL A 111 -3.35 -14.64 -14.70
N TYR A 112 -4.30 -15.49 -15.11
CA TYR A 112 -5.69 -15.33 -14.68
C TYR A 112 -5.83 -15.50 -13.16
N CYS A 113 -6.61 -14.62 -12.55
CA CYS A 113 -6.90 -14.65 -11.13
C CYS A 113 -8.38 -14.42 -10.83
N ARG A 114 -8.87 -15.16 -9.82
CA ARG A 114 -10.23 -15.05 -9.31
C ARG A 114 -10.21 -14.95 -7.79
N ILE A 115 -10.74 -13.85 -7.25
CA ILE A 115 -10.87 -13.62 -5.81
C ILE A 115 -12.35 -13.68 -5.44
N VAL A 116 -12.71 -14.52 -4.47
CA VAL A 116 -14.07 -14.54 -3.89
C VAL A 116 -14.00 -13.90 -2.52
N ILE A 117 -14.87 -12.90 -2.30
CA ILE A 117 -15.00 -12.18 -1.05
C ILE A 117 -16.40 -12.45 -0.52
N GLU A 118 -16.49 -12.84 0.74
CA GLU A 118 -17.76 -13.03 1.45
C GLU A 118 -18.02 -11.82 2.36
N ALA A 119 -19.30 -11.59 2.67
CA ALA A 119 -19.69 -10.63 3.69
C ALA A 119 -19.09 -11.01 5.06
N GLN A 120 -18.58 -10.03 5.80
CA GLN A 120 -17.93 -10.23 7.09
C GLN A 120 -18.15 -9.05 8.01
N ASN A 121 -18.16 -9.30 9.32
CA ASN A 121 -18.29 -8.26 10.36
C ASN A 121 -19.51 -7.33 10.19
N GLY A 122 -20.62 -7.86 9.66
CA GLY A 122 -21.83 -7.09 9.37
C GLY A 122 -21.73 -6.14 8.17
N GLN A 123 -20.63 -6.21 7.41
CA GLN A 123 -20.44 -5.51 6.15
C GLN A 123 -20.68 -6.46 4.98
N GLY A 124 -21.31 -5.97 3.92
CA GLY A 124 -21.49 -6.73 2.69
C GLY A 124 -20.16 -7.05 2.01
N ALA A 125 -20.16 -8.07 1.15
CA ALA A 125 -18.98 -8.56 0.45
C ALA A 125 -18.31 -7.47 -0.40
N SER A 126 -19.10 -6.58 -0.99
CA SER A 126 -18.62 -5.45 -1.79
C SER A 126 -17.69 -4.50 -1.02
N LYS A 127 -17.77 -4.49 0.32
CA LYS A 127 -17.04 -3.59 1.22
C LYS A 127 -16.16 -4.35 2.22
N SER A 128 -15.88 -5.61 1.93
CA SER A 128 -15.14 -6.52 2.81
C SER A 128 -13.71 -6.74 2.34
N HIS A 129 -12.85 -7.21 3.25
CA HIS A 129 -11.49 -7.61 2.92
C HIS A 129 -11.50 -8.96 2.20
N GLY A 130 -10.60 -9.14 1.24
CA GLY A 130 -10.47 -10.37 0.48
C GLY A 130 -9.06 -10.94 0.58
N GLY A 131 -8.98 -12.27 0.57
CA GLY A 131 -7.72 -13.00 0.60
C GLY A 131 -7.22 -13.40 1.99
N PRO A 132 -6.00 -13.98 2.08
CA PRO A 132 -5.06 -14.17 0.97
C PRO A 132 -5.56 -15.18 -0.09
N VAL A 133 -5.35 -14.85 -1.38
CA VAL A 133 -5.57 -15.75 -2.53
C VAL A 133 -4.27 -15.92 -3.29
N TYR A 134 -4.04 -17.11 -3.86
CA TYR A 134 -2.88 -17.40 -4.70
C TYR A 134 -3.32 -17.64 -6.15
N CYS A 135 -2.64 -16.98 -7.08
CA CYS A 135 -2.87 -17.07 -8.52
C CYS A 135 -1.51 -17.24 -9.20
N GLY A 136 -1.13 -18.49 -9.49
CA GLY A 136 0.24 -18.82 -9.87
C GLY A 136 1.23 -18.43 -8.77
N ASP A 137 2.27 -17.69 -9.13
CA ASP A 137 3.31 -17.20 -8.21
C ASP A 137 2.90 -15.95 -7.41
N TYR A 138 1.71 -15.40 -7.70
CA TYR A 138 1.22 -14.19 -7.07
C TYR A 138 0.36 -14.50 -5.84
N ARG A 139 0.62 -13.80 -4.72
CA ARG A 139 -0.26 -13.74 -3.55
C ARG A 139 -1.01 -12.41 -3.55
N LEU A 140 -2.32 -12.47 -3.37
CA LEU A 140 -3.21 -11.32 -3.45
C LEU A 140 -4.01 -11.12 -2.17
N GLU A 141 -4.17 -9.86 -1.81
CA GLU A 141 -5.08 -9.42 -0.76
C GLU A 141 -5.79 -8.15 -1.23
N SER A 142 -7.04 -7.96 -0.82
CA SER A 142 -7.82 -6.77 -1.16
C SER A 142 -8.42 -6.13 0.08
N SER A 143 -8.42 -4.80 0.15
CA SER A 143 -9.04 -4.07 1.25
C SER A 143 -9.94 -2.96 0.73
N TYR A 144 -11.02 -2.67 1.46
CA TYR A 144 -11.95 -1.60 1.16
C TYR A 144 -11.78 -0.44 2.14
N ASP A 145 -11.89 0.79 1.65
CA ASP A 145 -11.93 2.00 2.47
C ASP A 145 -13.02 2.95 1.97
N SER A 146 -13.74 3.57 2.91
CA SER A 146 -14.73 4.62 2.64
C SER A 146 -14.61 5.77 3.64
N SER A 147 -13.41 6.00 4.18
CA SER A 147 -13.12 7.03 5.18
C SER A 147 -13.36 8.45 4.65
N MET A 148 -13.30 8.62 3.33
CA MET A 148 -13.58 9.88 2.63
C MET A 148 -15.08 10.13 2.36
N GLY A 149 -15.98 9.23 2.77
CA GLY A 149 -17.42 9.33 2.56
C GLY A 149 -18.02 8.08 1.94
N ALA A 150 -19.33 7.87 2.14
CA ALA A 150 -20.03 6.68 1.68
C ALA A 150 -20.07 6.55 0.14
N ASP A 151 -19.96 7.65 -0.59
CA ASP A 151 -19.91 7.73 -2.04
C ASP A 151 -18.48 7.76 -2.61
N LYS A 152 -17.47 7.71 -1.72
CA LYS A 152 -16.03 7.72 -2.05
C LYS A 152 -15.34 6.42 -1.65
N GLY A 153 -16.11 5.33 -1.61
CA GLY A 153 -15.59 4.00 -1.35
C GLY A 153 -14.68 3.52 -2.46
N PHE A 154 -13.60 2.84 -2.11
CA PHE A 154 -12.68 2.22 -3.05
C PHE A 154 -12.11 0.92 -2.49
N THR A 155 -11.71 0.01 -3.39
CA THR A 155 -11.01 -1.24 -3.09
C THR A 155 -9.58 -1.14 -3.59
N VAL A 156 -8.61 -1.53 -2.78
CA VAL A 156 -7.22 -1.72 -3.22
C VAL A 156 -6.93 -3.21 -3.29
N ILE A 157 -6.45 -3.69 -4.44
CA ILE A 157 -5.90 -5.04 -4.62
C ILE A 157 -4.37 -4.93 -4.57
N GLY A 158 -3.76 -5.57 -3.57
CA GLY A 158 -2.32 -5.75 -3.49
C GLY A 158 -1.93 -7.08 -4.14
N VAL A 159 -0.91 -7.04 -5.00
CA VAL A 159 -0.37 -8.22 -5.69
C VAL A 159 1.10 -8.37 -5.32
N LEU A 160 1.43 -9.50 -4.71
CA LEU A 160 2.75 -9.84 -4.22
C LEU A 160 3.37 -10.92 -5.10
N ASP A 161 4.54 -10.65 -5.66
CA ASP A 161 5.43 -11.67 -6.23
C ASP A 161 6.54 -11.95 -5.21
N GLN A 162 6.37 -13.04 -4.47
CA GLN A 162 7.29 -13.38 -3.38
C GLN A 162 8.65 -13.82 -3.91
N ALA A 163 8.71 -14.47 -5.08
CA ALA A 163 9.98 -14.93 -5.65
C ALA A 163 10.86 -13.74 -6.05
N ARG A 164 10.26 -12.69 -6.60
CA ARG A 164 10.97 -11.48 -7.05
C ARG A 164 10.99 -10.36 -6.01
N GLN A 165 10.35 -10.59 -4.86
CA GLN A 165 10.18 -9.63 -3.77
C GLN A 165 9.60 -8.29 -4.28
N LEU A 166 8.57 -8.37 -5.13
CA LEU A 166 7.87 -7.21 -5.69
C LEU A 166 6.44 -7.14 -5.16
N ILE A 167 5.95 -5.92 -4.94
CA ILE A 167 4.55 -5.66 -4.63
C ILE A 167 4.02 -4.51 -5.49
N ALA A 168 2.84 -4.72 -6.08
CA ALA A 168 2.08 -3.71 -6.80
C ALA A 168 0.71 -3.51 -6.15
N PHE A 169 0.17 -2.30 -6.24
CA PHE A 169 -1.14 -1.95 -5.70
C PHE A 169 -2.01 -1.34 -6.79
N PHE A 170 -3.28 -1.74 -6.81
CA PHE A 170 -4.27 -1.30 -7.78
C PHE A 170 -5.51 -0.83 -7.04
N GLY A 171 -5.79 0.47 -7.11
CA GLY A 171 -6.99 1.06 -6.52
C GLY A 171 -8.14 1.03 -7.51
N TYR A 172 -9.33 0.71 -7.02
CA TYR A 172 -10.55 0.73 -7.81
C TYR A 172 -11.66 1.45 -7.06
N ASP A 173 -12.26 2.47 -7.66
CA ASP A 173 -13.42 3.11 -7.08
C ASP A 173 -14.64 2.17 -7.12
N ASP A 174 -15.55 2.30 -6.15
CA ASP A 174 -16.68 1.36 -6.06
C ASP A 174 -17.62 1.48 -7.27
N HIS A 175 -17.71 2.68 -7.88
CA HIS A 175 -18.61 2.98 -8.99
C HIS A 175 -18.15 2.43 -10.35
N GLU A 176 -16.84 2.26 -10.57
CA GLU A 176 -16.30 1.71 -11.82
C GLU A 176 -16.42 0.19 -11.89
N THR A 177 -16.42 -0.49 -10.74
CA THR A 177 -16.51 -1.95 -10.63
C THR A 177 -17.92 -2.44 -10.31
N ALA A 178 -18.89 -1.53 -10.19
CA ALA A 178 -20.27 -1.87 -9.90
C ALA A 178 -20.92 -2.63 -11.07
N ASN A 179 -21.84 -3.55 -10.73
CA ASN A 179 -22.69 -4.27 -11.68
C ASN A 179 -21.94 -5.19 -12.67
N GLY A 180 -20.77 -5.73 -12.30
CA GLY A 180 -20.06 -6.69 -13.16
C GLY A 180 -19.44 -6.08 -14.41
N ARG A 181 -19.34 -4.75 -14.49
CA ARG A 181 -18.71 -4.08 -15.62
C ARG A 181 -17.20 -4.34 -15.62
N THR A 182 -16.64 -4.45 -16.81
CA THR A 182 -15.20 -4.45 -17.00
C THR A 182 -14.68 -3.02 -16.90
N VAL A 183 -13.68 -2.80 -16.05
CA VAL A 183 -12.99 -1.52 -15.91
C VAL A 183 -12.21 -1.23 -17.19
N THR A 184 -12.31 -0.01 -17.70
CA THR A 184 -11.57 0.42 -18.90
C THR A 184 -11.26 1.93 -18.80
N PRO A 185 -10.00 2.36 -19.00
CA PRO A 185 -8.81 1.53 -19.28
C PRO A 185 -8.37 0.71 -18.07
N ASP A 186 -7.55 -0.32 -18.29
CA ASP A 186 -6.97 -1.10 -17.20
C ASP A 186 -6.07 -0.23 -16.31
N HIS A 187 -6.21 -0.43 -14.99
CA HIS A 187 -5.41 0.30 -14.01
C HIS A 187 -3.98 -0.22 -13.95
N LYS A 188 -3.05 0.71 -13.72
CA LYS A 188 -1.62 0.43 -13.62
C LYS A 188 -1.17 0.48 -12.17
N GLY A 189 -0.27 -0.43 -11.82
CA GLY A 189 0.41 -0.45 -10.54
C GLY A 189 1.92 -0.40 -10.74
N ASP A 190 2.61 0.41 -9.95
CA ASP A 190 4.07 0.39 -9.90
C ASP A 190 4.52 -0.74 -8.97
N ALA A 191 5.05 -1.82 -9.53
CA ALA A 191 5.60 -2.92 -8.75
C ALA A 191 6.97 -2.52 -8.22
N THR A 192 7.09 -2.48 -6.90
CA THR A 192 8.30 -2.01 -6.22
C THR A 192 8.88 -3.12 -5.35
N PRO A 193 10.22 -3.14 -5.16
CA PRO A 193 10.83 -4.03 -4.19
C PRO A 193 10.23 -3.84 -2.80
N PHE A 194 9.83 -4.92 -2.14
CA PHE A 194 9.51 -4.92 -0.72
C PHE A 194 10.60 -5.66 0.06
N HIS A 195 10.87 -5.19 1.27
CA HIS A 195 11.74 -5.88 2.21
C HIS A 195 10.91 -6.36 3.38
N GLN A 196 10.75 -7.69 3.49
CA GLN A 196 10.30 -8.28 4.75
C GLN A 196 11.39 -8.05 5.80
N LYS A 197 11.04 -7.34 6.87
CA LYS A 197 11.87 -7.31 8.07
C LYS A 197 11.72 -8.65 8.76
N ASN A 198 12.79 -9.44 8.76
CA ASN A 198 12.91 -10.66 9.57
C ASN A 198 13.01 -10.31 11.05
#